data_AF-A0A5C2S931-F1
#
_entry.id   AF-A0A5C2S931-F1
#
_cell.length_a   1.000
_cell.length_b   1.000
_cell.length_c   1.000
_cell.angle_alpha   90.00
_cell.angle_beta   90.00
_cell.angle_gamma   90.00
#
_symmetry.space_group_name_H-M   'P 1'
#
loop_
_entity.id
_entity.type
_entity.pdbx_description
1 polymer ?
#
loop_
_entity_poly.entity_id
_entity_poly.type
_entity_poly.pdbx_seq_one_letter_code
_entity_poly.pdbx_strand_id
1 'polypeptide(L)'
;MPPKLKRPCSPSIPPLGASGDAATATTATATDLSSTHRAKKLKLLASHSVTSPFPAFAHPTPTEAAQVHALLSATHPDLASRPRPASEANNSAGTCGSVPNVLESLIGTILSQNTSSRNSTAAKRGLDAAFGRNNFAAIALAKRQDVVEAIKTGGLANKKAGVIQNVLREVRERHGGYSLQHLAGVPVAGVNVKAEEKGKARAAPTTATDEEAMAELVSYDGVGPKTASCVLLFCLGRSSFPVDTHVFRLSRLLGWVPPKADRVTAQAHLDLMIPNDLKFGLHVLMVGHGRRCKGCKGNSGGKGECVLKRWLKEKKGAKEEELGAVVAEAEEQAADAGDAGGTFLAPLKLKSEDT
;
A
#
# COMPACT_ATOMS: atom_id res chain seq x y z
N MET A 1 2.51 -28.40 64.80
CA MET A 1 1.29 -27.57 64.97
C MET A 1 1.67 -26.10 64.87
N PRO A 2 1.28 -25.38 63.81
CA PRO A 2 1.50 -23.94 63.70
C PRO A 2 0.38 -23.13 64.38
N PRO A 3 0.64 -21.89 64.83
CA PRO A 3 -0.33 -21.05 65.52
C PRO A 3 -1.34 -20.38 64.55
N LYS A 4 -2.57 -20.23 65.04
CA LYS A 4 -3.74 -19.69 64.32
C LYS A 4 -3.56 -18.19 63.98
N LEU A 5 -3.61 -17.85 62.70
CA LEU A 5 -3.72 -16.46 62.22
C LEU A 5 -5.18 -16.11 61.88
N LYS A 6 -5.60 -14.94 62.36
CA LYS A 6 -6.96 -14.37 62.34
C LYS A 6 -7.43 -14.04 60.92
N ARG A 7 -8.72 -14.28 60.64
CA ARG A 7 -9.42 -13.86 59.41
C ARG A 7 -9.61 -12.33 59.38
N PRO A 8 -9.38 -11.63 58.25
CA PRO A 8 -9.74 -10.23 58.11
C PRO A 8 -11.25 -10.06 57.82
N CYS A 9 -11.82 -9.01 58.40
CA CYS A 9 -13.20 -8.55 58.22
C CYS A 9 -13.42 -7.88 56.85
N SER A 10 -14.59 -8.12 56.27
CA SER A 10 -15.10 -7.47 55.06
C SER A 10 -15.42 -5.98 55.30
N PRO A 11 -15.12 -5.06 54.37
CA PRO A 11 -15.57 -3.68 54.47
C PRO A 11 -16.99 -3.50 53.91
N SER A 12 -17.80 -2.74 54.67
CA SER A 12 -19.19 -2.39 54.42
C SER A 12 -19.36 -1.41 53.25
N ILE A 13 -20.43 -1.60 52.48
CA ILE A 13 -20.89 -0.74 51.38
C ILE A 13 -21.76 0.40 51.94
N PRO A 14 -21.53 1.68 51.60
CA PRO A 14 -22.50 2.76 51.82
C PRO A 14 -23.38 3.02 50.58
N PRO A 15 -24.57 3.64 50.75
CA PRO A 15 -25.69 3.52 49.81
C PRO A 15 -25.68 4.56 48.68
N LEU A 16 -26.37 4.21 47.59
CA LEU A 16 -26.63 5.05 46.42
C LEU A 16 -27.32 6.37 46.79
N GLY A 17 -26.74 7.48 46.35
CA GLY A 17 -27.36 8.79 46.22
C GLY A 17 -27.42 9.20 44.75
N ALA A 18 -28.60 9.59 44.28
CA ALA A 18 -28.87 9.99 42.91
C ALA A 18 -28.66 11.49 42.67
N SER A 19 -28.54 11.82 41.38
CA SER A 19 -28.71 13.11 40.68
C SER A 19 -27.48 14.02 40.50
N GLY A 20 -27.32 14.50 39.24
CA GLY A 20 -26.56 15.71 38.91
C GLY A 20 -25.63 15.61 37.71
N ASP A 21 -26.20 15.66 36.50
CA ASP A 21 -25.64 16.14 35.22
C ASP A 21 -24.12 16.05 34.95
N ALA A 22 -23.73 15.04 34.17
CA ALA A 22 -22.43 14.99 33.51
C ALA A 22 -22.60 15.14 32.00
N ALA A 23 -22.07 16.24 31.47
CA ALA A 23 -21.94 16.50 30.04
C ALA A 23 -21.22 15.34 29.35
N THR A 24 -21.90 14.73 28.38
CA THR A 24 -21.42 13.61 27.56
C THR A 24 -20.29 14.08 26.64
N ALA A 25 -19.06 14.03 27.13
CA ALA A 25 -17.88 14.06 26.26
C ALA A 25 -17.68 12.65 25.69
N THR A 26 -18.18 12.41 24.48
CA THR A 26 -18.01 11.16 23.74
C THR A 26 -16.53 10.96 23.37
N THR A 27 -15.77 10.25 24.20
CA THR A 27 -14.48 9.67 23.80
C THR A 27 -14.72 8.44 22.92
N ALA A 28 -14.62 8.62 21.60
CA ALA A 28 -14.62 7.52 20.64
C ALA A 28 -13.44 6.57 20.93
N THR A 29 -13.71 5.27 20.96
CA THR A 29 -12.69 4.23 21.18
C THR A 29 -11.82 4.04 19.94
N ALA A 30 -10.61 3.47 20.09
CA ALA A 30 -9.69 3.24 18.96
C ALA A 30 -10.30 2.36 17.84
N THR A 31 -11.23 1.47 18.21
CA THR A 31 -12.02 0.65 17.28
C THR A 31 -13.04 1.49 16.49
N ASP A 32 -13.68 2.47 17.13
CA ASP A 32 -14.65 3.38 16.49
C ASP A 32 -13.97 4.34 15.50
N LEU A 33 -12.82 4.89 15.87
CA LEU A 33 -11.99 5.71 14.99
C LEU A 33 -11.46 4.91 13.78
N SER A 34 -10.96 3.69 13.99
CA SER A 34 -10.52 2.80 12.90
C SER A 34 -11.66 2.48 11.93
N SER A 35 -12.86 2.20 12.44
CA SER A 35 -14.05 1.94 11.62
C SER A 35 -14.44 3.15 10.75
N THR A 36 -14.34 4.36 11.30
CA THR A 36 -14.65 5.61 10.61
C THR A 36 -13.61 5.94 9.53
N HIS A 37 -12.32 5.74 9.81
CA HIS A 37 -11.24 5.93 8.82
C HIS A 37 -11.34 4.92 7.66
N ARG A 38 -11.67 3.66 7.97
CA ARG A 38 -11.95 2.62 6.98
C ARG A 38 -13.11 3.01 6.06
N ALA A 39 -14.23 3.46 6.62
CA ALA A 39 -15.41 3.86 5.84
C ALA A 39 -15.10 5.01 4.87
N LYS A 40 -14.38 6.04 5.32
CA LYS A 40 -13.96 7.17 4.46
C LYS A 40 -13.10 6.72 3.27
N LYS A 41 -12.17 5.80 3.52
CA LYS A 41 -11.25 5.27 2.52
C LYS A 41 -11.96 4.41 1.47
N LEU A 42 -12.90 3.55 1.88
CA LEU A 42 -13.71 2.78 0.95
C LEU A 42 -14.62 3.69 0.11
N LYS A 43 -15.20 4.73 0.71
CA LYS A 43 -16.01 5.72 -0.01
C LYS A 43 -15.22 6.45 -1.09
N LEU A 44 -13.98 6.86 -0.77
CA LEU A 44 -13.08 7.53 -1.73
C LEU A 44 -12.64 6.61 -2.87
N LEU A 45 -12.47 5.31 -2.59
CA LEU A 45 -12.16 4.32 -3.61
C LEU A 45 -13.35 4.12 -4.55
N ALA A 46 -14.55 3.97 -3.99
CA ALA A 46 -15.78 3.78 -4.75
C ALA A 46 -16.12 5.01 -5.62
N SER A 47 -15.80 6.23 -5.16
CA SER A 47 -16.05 7.45 -5.95
C SER A 47 -15.18 7.56 -7.20
N HIS A 48 -14.02 6.87 -7.24
CA HIS A 48 -13.06 7.00 -8.34
C HIS A 48 -12.77 5.69 -9.09
N SER A 49 -13.58 4.66 -8.90
CA SER A 49 -13.41 3.39 -9.62
C SER A 49 -13.86 3.47 -11.09
N VAL A 50 -14.79 4.37 -11.41
CA VAL A 50 -15.37 4.51 -12.77
C VAL A 50 -15.10 5.89 -13.36
N THR A 51 -15.00 6.93 -12.53
CA THR A 51 -14.82 8.30 -12.99
C THR A 51 -13.58 8.89 -12.37
N SER A 52 -12.77 9.53 -13.21
CA SER A 52 -11.56 10.18 -12.74
C SER A 52 -11.86 11.31 -11.75
N PRO A 53 -11.03 11.50 -10.71
CA PRO A 53 -11.10 12.73 -9.89
C PRO A 53 -10.83 14.01 -10.70
N PHE A 54 -10.32 13.89 -11.94
CA PHE A 54 -10.08 15.00 -12.85
C PHE A 54 -10.77 14.79 -14.21
N PRO A 55 -12.11 14.87 -14.31
CA PRO A 55 -12.83 14.57 -15.55
C PRO A 55 -12.44 15.45 -16.75
N ALA A 56 -12.06 16.71 -16.48
CA ALA A 56 -11.63 17.65 -17.52
C ALA A 56 -10.14 17.51 -17.91
N PHE A 57 -9.39 16.62 -17.24
CA PHE A 57 -7.98 16.39 -17.51
C PHE A 57 -7.83 15.06 -18.27
N ALA A 58 -7.48 15.13 -19.56
CA ALA A 58 -7.50 13.97 -20.46
C ALA A 58 -6.11 13.37 -20.75
N HIS A 59 -5.17 13.50 -19.80
CA HIS A 59 -3.80 12.99 -19.92
C HIS A 59 -3.48 11.98 -18.82
N PRO A 60 -2.63 10.97 -19.04
CA PRO A 60 -2.02 10.64 -20.32
C PRO A 60 -3.05 10.12 -21.31
N THR A 61 -2.89 10.50 -22.57
CA THR A 61 -3.57 9.78 -23.64
C THR A 61 -2.97 8.37 -23.79
N PRO A 62 -3.70 7.38 -24.31
CA PRO A 62 -3.14 6.05 -24.59
C PRO A 62 -1.86 6.09 -25.43
N THR A 63 -1.80 7.02 -26.40
CA THR A 63 -0.61 7.24 -27.24
C THR A 63 0.57 7.79 -26.46
N GLU A 64 0.37 8.76 -25.57
CA GLU A 64 1.45 9.26 -24.69
C GLU A 64 1.97 8.16 -23.76
N ALA A 65 1.07 7.37 -23.17
CA ALA A 65 1.45 6.24 -22.33
C ALA A 65 2.31 5.22 -23.09
N ALA A 66 1.90 4.85 -24.30
CA ALA A 66 2.66 3.93 -25.17
C ALA A 66 4.03 4.49 -25.58
N GLN A 67 4.10 5.78 -25.91
CA GLN A 67 5.36 6.45 -26.29
C GLN A 67 6.36 6.49 -25.12
N VAL A 68 5.90 6.85 -23.92
CA VAL A 68 6.74 6.85 -22.72
C VAL A 68 7.16 5.42 -22.37
N HIS A 69 6.26 4.44 -22.49
CA HIS A 69 6.59 3.04 -22.29
C HIS A 69 7.72 2.58 -23.24
N ALA A 70 7.61 2.86 -24.54
CA ALA A 70 8.61 2.50 -25.53
C ALA A 70 9.96 3.19 -25.26
N LEU A 71 9.94 4.49 -24.95
CA LEU A 71 11.14 5.26 -24.62
C LEU A 71 11.87 4.70 -23.40
N LEU A 72 11.13 4.42 -22.32
CA LEU A 72 11.71 3.88 -21.10
C LEU A 72 12.18 2.44 -21.28
N SER A 73 11.46 1.63 -22.05
CA SER A 73 11.87 0.25 -22.38
C SER A 73 13.20 0.23 -23.13
N ALA A 74 13.38 1.12 -24.12
CA ALA A 74 14.64 1.25 -24.86
C ALA A 74 15.78 1.75 -23.98
N THR A 75 15.49 2.61 -22.99
CA THR A 75 16.49 3.16 -22.06
C THR A 75 16.89 2.15 -20.99
N HIS A 76 15.96 1.30 -20.56
CA HIS A 76 16.09 0.36 -19.44
C HIS A 76 15.70 -1.06 -19.88
N PRO A 77 16.42 -1.66 -20.85
CA PRO A 77 16.05 -2.97 -21.40
C PRO A 77 16.10 -4.09 -20.35
N ASP A 78 16.89 -3.91 -19.29
CA ASP A 78 16.97 -4.82 -18.15
C ASP A 78 15.67 -4.88 -17.31
N LEU A 79 14.84 -3.83 -17.38
CA LEU A 79 13.58 -3.72 -16.65
C LEU A 79 12.35 -4.06 -17.49
N ALA A 80 12.48 -4.18 -18.80
CA ALA A 80 11.38 -4.43 -19.73
C ALA A 80 10.82 -5.87 -19.65
N SER A 81 11.27 -6.67 -18.68
CA SER A 81 10.89 -8.08 -18.57
C SER A 81 9.52 -8.26 -17.87
N ARG A 82 8.64 -9.00 -18.55
CA ARG A 82 7.27 -9.36 -18.18
C ARG A 82 7.23 -10.14 -16.83
N PRO A 83 6.17 -10.01 -16.00
CA PRO A 83 6.07 -10.79 -14.77
C PRO A 83 5.99 -12.28 -15.11
N ARG A 84 6.65 -13.11 -14.29
CA ARG A 84 6.43 -14.56 -14.32
C ARG A 84 5.05 -14.85 -13.73
N PRO A 85 4.26 -15.77 -14.29
CA PRO A 85 2.99 -16.15 -13.70
C PRO A 85 3.18 -16.67 -12.26
N ALA A 86 2.22 -16.36 -11.38
CA ALA A 86 2.19 -16.90 -10.03
C ALA A 86 2.13 -18.44 -10.11
N SER A 87 3.13 -19.09 -9.52
CA SER A 87 3.20 -20.55 -9.42
C SER A 87 3.27 -20.91 -7.94
N GLU A 88 2.45 -21.85 -7.50
CA GLU A 88 2.50 -22.43 -6.15
C GLU A 88 3.89 -22.98 -5.80
N ALA A 89 4.72 -23.30 -6.79
CA ALA A 89 6.08 -23.82 -6.62
C ALA A 89 7.16 -22.73 -6.46
N ASN A 90 6.82 -21.44 -6.58
CA ASN A 90 7.83 -20.38 -6.63
C ASN A 90 8.18 -19.86 -5.23
N ASN A 91 9.15 -20.53 -4.61
CA ASN A 91 9.65 -20.30 -3.25
C ASN A 91 10.69 -19.17 -3.18
N SER A 92 10.57 -18.12 -3.99
CA SER A 92 11.56 -17.05 -4.06
C SER A 92 11.35 -16.02 -2.93
N ALA A 93 12.40 -15.75 -2.15
CA ALA A 93 12.42 -14.75 -1.06
C ALA A 93 12.42 -13.28 -1.56
N GLY A 94 11.75 -13.02 -2.69
CA GLY A 94 11.63 -11.69 -3.28
C GLY A 94 10.40 -10.96 -2.75
N THR A 95 10.55 -9.72 -2.31
CA THR A 95 9.41 -8.85 -2.00
C THR A 95 8.92 -8.17 -3.28
N CYS A 96 7.60 -8.20 -3.53
CA CYS A 96 6.90 -7.61 -4.69
C CYS A 96 7.20 -8.34 -6.02
N GLY A 97 6.21 -9.07 -6.55
CA GLY A 97 6.25 -9.62 -7.93
C GLY A 97 6.68 -11.08 -8.10
N SER A 98 6.83 -11.87 -7.03
CA SER A 98 7.25 -13.28 -7.13
C SER A 98 6.74 -14.18 -6.00
N VAL A 99 5.64 -13.80 -5.35
CA VAL A 99 5.10 -14.53 -4.19
C VAL A 99 3.71 -15.06 -4.55
N PRO A 100 3.49 -16.40 -4.57
CA PRO A 100 2.18 -16.98 -4.91
C PRO A 100 1.14 -16.83 -3.79
N ASN A 101 1.57 -16.58 -2.55
CA ASN A 101 0.71 -16.37 -1.40
C ASN A 101 0.34 -14.88 -1.26
N VAL A 102 -0.95 -14.57 -1.35
CA VAL A 102 -1.46 -13.19 -1.33
C VAL A 102 -1.13 -12.46 -0.02
N LEU A 103 -1.22 -13.15 1.12
CA LEU A 103 -0.95 -12.56 2.43
C LEU A 103 0.54 -12.25 2.62
N GLU A 104 1.41 -13.16 2.18
CA GLU A 104 2.86 -12.95 2.15
C GLU A 104 3.24 -11.79 1.22
N SER A 105 2.59 -11.69 0.06
CA SER A 105 2.79 -10.60 -0.90
C SER A 105 2.39 -9.25 -0.30
N LEU A 106 1.28 -9.20 0.45
CA LEU A 106 0.85 -8.02 1.19
C LEU A 106 1.89 -7.61 2.25
N ILE A 107 2.39 -8.56 3.05
CA ILE A 107 3.45 -8.30 4.05
C ILE A 107 4.73 -7.79 3.36
N GLY A 108 5.17 -8.44 2.27
CA GLY A 108 6.32 -8.00 1.48
C GLY A 108 6.15 -6.58 0.94
N THR A 109 4.93 -6.22 0.52
CA THR A 109 4.60 -4.87 0.07
C THR A 109 4.69 -3.86 1.22
N ILE A 110 4.18 -4.19 2.42
CA ILE A 110 4.32 -3.35 3.62
C ILE A 110 5.81 -3.13 3.97
N LEU A 111 6.62 -4.19 3.93
CA LEU A 111 8.05 -4.11 4.21
C LEU A 111 8.79 -3.21 3.21
N SER A 112 8.34 -3.17 1.96
CA SER A 112 8.90 -2.35 0.88
C SER A 112 8.57 -0.85 0.93
N GLN A 113 7.68 -0.42 1.81
CA GLN A 113 7.34 1.00 1.94
C GLN A 113 8.54 1.80 2.48
N ASN A 114 8.78 2.99 1.93
CA ASN A 114 9.79 3.96 2.39
C ASN A 114 11.16 3.34 2.66
N THR A 115 11.61 2.44 1.78
CA THR A 115 12.90 1.76 1.93
C THR A 115 13.44 1.29 0.58
N SER A 116 14.69 0.84 0.56
CA SER A 116 15.29 0.28 -0.65
C SER A 116 14.89 -1.18 -0.87
N SER A 117 14.90 -1.65 -2.12
CA SER A 117 14.64 -3.07 -2.44
C SER A 117 15.60 -4.04 -1.73
N ARG A 118 16.85 -3.60 -1.47
CA ARG A 118 17.83 -4.36 -0.68
C ARG A 118 17.35 -4.53 0.76
N ASN A 119 16.89 -3.43 1.37
CA ASN A 119 16.45 -3.40 2.76
C ASN A 119 15.13 -4.15 2.95
N SER A 120 14.17 -4.03 2.03
CA SER A 120 12.91 -4.77 2.13
C SER A 120 13.13 -6.28 2.02
N THR A 121 14.01 -6.71 1.11
CA THR A 121 14.43 -8.12 0.97
C THR A 121 15.12 -8.60 2.24
N ALA A 122 16.04 -7.81 2.80
CA ALA A 122 16.72 -8.15 4.04
C ALA A 122 15.76 -8.25 5.24
N ALA A 123 14.81 -7.30 5.36
CA ALA A 123 13.79 -7.32 6.40
C ALA A 123 12.89 -8.55 6.29
N LYS A 124 12.51 -8.95 5.07
CA LYS A 124 11.72 -10.16 4.87
C LYS A 124 12.48 -11.43 5.27
N ARG A 125 13.76 -11.54 4.88
CA ARG A 125 14.64 -12.64 5.32
C ARG A 125 14.79 -12.69 6.85
N GLY A 126 14.88 -11.53 7.50
CA GLY A 126 14.90 -11.43 8.95
C GLY A 126 13.62 -11.96 9.60
N LEU A 127 12.46 -11.61 9.04
CA LEU A 127 11.16 -12.12 9.50
C LEU A 127 11.07 -13.65 9.34
N ASP A 128 11.50 -14.19 8.19
CA ASP A 128 11.51 -15.63 7.94
C ASP A 128 12.47 -16.38 8.87
N ALA A 129 13.64 -15.80 9.15
CA ALA A 129 14.62 -16.39 10.07
C ALA A 129 14.12 -16.40 11.52
N ALA A 130 13.41 -15.34 11.94
CA ALA A 130 12.94 -15.20 13.31
C ALA A 130 11.69 -16.05 13.61
N PHE A 131 10.76 -16.15 12.67
CA PHE A 131 9.44 -16.74 12.92
C PHE A 131 9.14 -17.99 12.08
N GLY A 132 10.00 -18.31 11.11
CA GLY A 132 9.75 -19.34 10.12
C GLY A 132 8.96 -18.80 8.92
N ARG A 133 9.28 -19.32 7.74
CA ARG A 133 8.66 -18.88 6.49
C ARG A 133 7.16 -19.21 6.47
N ASN A 134 6.34 -18.23 6.09
CA ASN A 134 4.87 -18.31 6.08
C ASN A 134 4.22 -18.67 7.44
N ASN A 135 4.96 -18.58 8.55
CA ASN A 135 4.42 -18.84 9.88
C ASN A 135 3.74 -17.58 10.43
N PHE A 136 2.64 -17.20 9.78
CA PHE A 136 1.87 -16.00 10.11
C PHE A 136 1.35 -16.02 11.55
N ALA A 137 1.03 -17.21 12.07
CA ALA A 137 0.61 -17.37 13.46
C ALA A 137 1.71 -16.94 14.45
N ALA A 138 2.96 -17.35 14.22
CA ALA A 138 4.08 -16.94 15.06
C ALA A 138 4.30 -15.43 15.02
N ILE A 139 4.25 -14.81 13.84
CA ILE A 139 4.40 -13.35 13.70
C ILE A 139 3.27 -12.59 14.41
N ALA A 140 2.02 -13.07 14.28
CA ALA A 140 0.85 -12.43 14.88
C ALA A 140 0.85 -12.50 16.42
N LEU A 141 1.37 -13.60 16.99
CA LEU A 141 1.41 -13.86 18.44
C LEU A 141 2.69 -13.34 19.12
N ALA A 142 3.74 -13.07 18.35
CA ALA A 142 5.02 -12.57 18.87
C ALA A 142 4.88 -11.21 19.56
N LYS A 143 5.81 -10.91 20.48
CA LYS A 143 5.92 -9.55 21.03
C LYS A 143 6.28 -8.61 19.89
N ARG A 144 5.67 -7.43 19.86
CA ARG A 144 5.91 -6.43 18.81
C ARG A 144 7.40 -6.12 18.64
N GLN A 145 8.16 -6.07 19.74
CA GLN A 145 9.60 -5.79 19.70
C GLN A 145 10.41 -6.86 18.96
N ASP A 146 10.01 -8.14 19.05
CA ASP A 146 10.69 -9.22 18.34
C ASP A 146 10.50 -9.06 16.83
N VAL A 147 9.28 -8.68 16.40
CA VAL A 147 8.99 -8.37 15.00
C VAL A 147 9.75 -7.13 14.54
N VAL A 148 9.82 -6.08 15.36
CA VAL A 148 10.60 -4.85 15.08
C VAL A 148 12.07 -5.17 14.86
N GLU A 149 12.66 -5.98 15.74
CA GLU A 149 14.06 -6.38 15.65
C GLU A 149 14.32 -7.18 14.35
N ALA A 150 13.43 -8.12 14.03
CA ALA A 150 13.52 -8.92 12.81
C ALA A 150 13.49 -8.08 11.51
N ILE A 151 12.76 -6.96 11.52
CA ILE A 151 12.56 -6.12 10.32
C ILE A 151 13.30 -4.78 10.38
N LYS A 152 14.16 -4.56 11.38
CA LYS A 152 14.80 -3.26 11.67
C LYS A 152 15.49 -2.62 10.47
N THR A 153 16.11 -3.46 9.63
CA THR A 153 16.84 -3.06 8.42
C THR A 153 15.95 -2.39 7.38
N GLY A 154 14.63 -2.64 7.43
CA GLY A 154 13.64 -2.06 6.54
C GLY A 154 13.30 -0.60 6.85
N GLY A 155 13.69 -0.05 8.01
CA GLY A 155 13.29 1.29 8.45
C GLY A 155 11.80 1.38 8.82
N LEU A 156 11.43 2.38 9.64
CA LEU A 156 10.07 2.52 10.21
C LEU A 156 9.54 1.23 10.85
N ALA A 157 10.44 0.43 11.43
CA ALA A 157 10.18 -0.96 11.81
C ALA A 157 9.05 -1.08 12.85
N ASN A 158 8.98 -0.17 13.83
CA ASN A 158 7.89 -0.15 14.80
C ASN A 158 6.51 -0.01 14.14
N LYS A 159 6.37 0.94 13.22
CA LYS A 159 5.12 1.18 12.49
C LYS A 159 4.77 -0.02 11.59
N LYS A 160 5.74 -0.52 10.82
CA LYS A 160 5.56 -1.70 9.95
C LYS A 160 5.17 -2.96 10.72
N ALA A 161 5.83 -3.23 11.85
CA ALA A 161 5.50 -4.38 12.71
C ALA A 161 4.07 -4.30 13.23
N GLY A 162 3.63 -3.11 13.67
CA GLY A 162 2.25 -2.88 14.09
C GLY A 162 1.24 -3.17 12.97
N VAL A 163 1.48 -2.62 11.78
CA VAL A 163 0.61 -2.85 10.62
C VAL A 163 0.55 -4.34 10.25
N ILE A 164 1.70 -5.02 10.17
CA ILE A 164 1.76 -6.47 9.85
C ILE A 164 0.95 -7.28 10.86
N GLN A 165 1.16 -7.06 12.16
CA GLN A 165 0.45 -7.80 13.20
C GLN A 165 -1.06 -7.50 13.23
N ASN A 166 -1.46 -6.26 12.95
CA ASN A 166 -2.87 -5.88 12.84
C ASN A 166 -3.55 -6.59 11.66
N VAL A 167 -2.94 -6.52 10.46
CA VAL A 167 -3.43 -7.20 9.25
C VAL A 167 -3.59 -8.70 9.52
N LEU A 168 -2.57 -9.35 10.09
CA LEU A 168 -2.63 -10.79 10.39
C LEU A 168 -3.78 -11.15 11.34
N ARG A 169 -4.01 -10.33 12.37
CA ARG A 169 -5.09 -10.53 13.34
C ARG A 169 -6.46 -10.38 12.68
N GLU A 170 -6.66 -9.32 11.92
CA GLU A 170 -7.92 -9.08 11.20
C GLU A 170 -8.19 -10.16 10.16
N VAL A 171 -7.17 -10.64 9.45
CA VAL A 171 -7.32 -11.75 8.47
C VAL A 171 -7.80 -13.01 9.18
N ARG A 172 -7.17 -13.38 10.31
CA ARG A 172 -7.61 -14.55 11.09
C ARG A 172 -9.02 -14.41 11.64
N GLU A 173 -9.37 -13.23 12.13
CA GLU A 173 -10.70 -12.94 12.67
C GLU A 173 -11.79 -13.07 11.60
N ARG A 174 -11.56 -12.51 10.40
CA ARG A 174 -12.56 -12.50 9.32
C ARG A 174 -12.67 -13.83 8.58
N HIS A 175 -11.55 -14.53 8.38
CA HIS A 175 -11.47 -15.69 7.49
C HIS A 175 -11.21 -17.02 8.22
N GLY A 176 -11.07 -17.00 9.56
CA GLY A 176 -10.79 -18.18 10.37
C GLY A 176 -9.36 -18.74 10.24
N GLY A 177 -8.54 -18.17 9.36
CA GLY A 177 -7.16 -18.59 9.10
C GLY A 177 -6.30 -17.47 8.52
N TYR A 178 -4.99 -17.72 8.35
CA TYR A 178 -4.05 -16.75 7.78
C TYR A 178 -3.93 -16.91 6.26
N SER A 179 -5.02 -16.63 5.54
CA SER A 179 -5.07 -16.72 4.08
C SER A 179 -5.90 -15.59 3.49
N LEU A 180 -5.42 -15.08 2.36
CA LEU A 180 -6.14 -14.19 1.45
C LEU A 180 -6.24 -14.78 0.04
N GLN A 181 -6.07 -16.10 -0.07
CA GLN A 181 -5.94 -16.76 -1.37
C GLN A 181 -7.23 -16.73 -2.20
N HIS A 182 -8.40 -16.54 -1.57
CA HIS A 182 -9.67 -16.36 -2.28
C HIS A 182 -9.65 -15.15 -3.23
N LEU A 183 -8.80 -14.15 -2.97
CA LEU A 183 -8.59 -13.01 -3.85
C LEU A 183 -7.85 -13.36 -5.16
N ALA A 184 -7.19 -14.52 -5.23
CA ALA A 184 -6.45 -14.95 -6.42
C ALA A 184 -7.31 -15.62 -7.50
N GLY A 185 -8.61 -15.82 -7.25
CA GLY A 185 -9.53 -16.33 -8.27
C GLY A 185 -9.54 -15.43 -9.51
N VAL A 186 -9.33 -16.01 -10.69
CA VAL A 186 -9.35 -15.28 -11.97
C VAL A 186 -10.77 -15.35 -12.55
N PRO A 187 -11.40 -14.23 -12.95
CA PRO A 187 -12.55 -14.28 -13.84
C PRO A 187 -12.07 -14.83 -15.19
N VAL A 188 -12.45 -16.05 -15.53
CA VAL A 188 -12.09 -16.64 -16.82
C VAL A 188 -12.96 -16.00 -17.91
N ALA A 189 -12.49 -14.91 -18.50
CA ALA A 189 -13.08 -14.40 -19.74
C ALA A 189 -12.84 -15.43 -20.86
N GLY A 190 -13.89 -16.17 -21.23
CA GLY A 190 -13.90 -16.95 -22.48
C GLY A 190 -13.90 -18.47 -22.40
N VAL A 191 -14.20 -19.11 -21.25
CA VAL A 191 -14.44 -20.57 -21.23
C VAL A 191 -15.94 -20.85 -21.16
N ASN A 192 -16.51 -21.29 -22.28
CA ASN A 192 -17.79 -22.01 -22.30
C ASN A 192 -17.61 -23.32 -21.53
N VAL A 193 -17.89 -23.32 -20.22
CA VAL A 193 -18.04 -24.57 -19.48
C VAL A 193 -19.44 -25.10 -19.81
N LYS A 194 -19.47 -26.07 -20.71
CA LYS A 194 -20.65 -26.90 -20.94
C LYS A 194 -21.05 -27.57 -19.63
N ALA A 195 -22.36 -27.59 -19.43
CA ALA A 195 -23.04 -28.10 -18.25
C ALA A 195 -22.77 -29.59 -17.96
N GLU A 196 -22.78 -29.86 -16.65
CA GLU A 196 -23.13 -31.11 -15.95
C GLU A 196 -22.28 -32.38 -16.09
N GLU A 197 -21.78 -32.86 -14.93
CA GLU A 197 -22.24 -34.15 -14.42
C GLU A 197 -22.36 -34.14 -12.87
N LYS A 198 -23.32 -34.93 -12.39
CA LYS A 198 -24.02 -34.89 -11.09
C LYS A 198 -23.15 -35.16 -9.85
N GLY A 199 -23.52 -34.50 -8.73
CA GLY A 199 -23.51 -35.18 -7.43
C GLY A 199 -22.43 -34.83 -6.40
N LYS A 200 -22.19 -33.54 -6.12
CA LYS A 200 -21.81 -33.03 -4.78
C LYS A 200 -21.85 -31.51 -4.82
N ALA A 201 -22.64 -30.86 -3.97
CA ALA A 201 -22.60 -29.42 -3.81
C ALA A 201 -21.23 -29.01 -3.22
N ARG A 202 -20.21 -28.87 -4.10
CA ARG A 202 -19.03 -28.06 -3.79
C ARG A 202 -19.43 -26.62 -4.07
N ALA A 203 -19.32 -25.77 -3.06
CA ALA A 203 -19.46 -24.33 -3.21
C ALA A 203 -18.60 -23.89 -4.41
N ALA A 204 -19.23 -23.22 -5.36
CA ALA A 204 -18.56 -22.69 -6.55
C ALA A 204 -17.37 -21.81 -6.11
N PRO A 205 -16.23 -21.84 -6.84
CA PRO A 205 -15.09 -20.99 -6.52
C PRO A 205 -15.52 -19.54 -6.66
N THR A 206 -15.67 -18.84 -5.54
CA THR A 206 -16.07 -17.43 -5.50
C THR A 206 -14.89 -16.59 -5.97
N THR A 207 -14.87 -16.22 -7.26
CA THR A 207 -13.83 -15.38 -7.85
C THR A 207 -14.11 -13.92 -7.54
N ALA A 208 -13.26 -13.26 -6.75
CA ALA A 208 -13.39 -11.83 -6.48
C ALA A 208 -13.07 -11.00 -7.75
N THR A 209 -13.90 -10.01 -8.07
CA THR A 209 -13.61 -8.96 -9.07
C THR A 209 -12.43 -8.08 -8.65
N ASP A 210 -11.90 -7.25 -9.55
CA ASP A 210 -10.78 -6.34 -9.24
C ASP A 210 -11.18 -5.31 -8.20
N GLU A 211 -12.42 -4.85 -8.26
CA GLU A 211 -13.04 -3.92 -7.33
C GLU A 211 -13.21 -4.55 -5.94
N GLU A 212 -13.69 -5.79 -5.87
CA GLU A 212 -13.84 -6.53 -4.60
C GLU A 212 -12.48 -6.81 -3.96
N ALA A 213 -11.49 -7.25 -4.74
CA ALA A 213 -10.14 -7.48 -4.24
C ALA A 213 -9.48 -6.20 -3.72
N MET A 214 -9.62 -5.09 -4.46
CA MET A 214 -9.14 -3.77 -4.02
C MET A 214 -9.84 -3.34 -2.73
N ALA A 215 -11.17 -3.43 -2.67
CA ALA A 215 -11.95 -3.03 -1.52
C ALA A 215 -11.60 -3.85 -0.27
N GLU A 216 -11.44 -5.17 -0.40
CA GLU A 216 -11.04 -6.04 0.71
C GLU A 216 -9.65 -5.67 1.23
N LEU A 217 -8.65 -5.57 0.34
CA LEU A 217 -7.28 -5.22 0.74
C LEU A 217 -7.22 -3.85 1.42
N VAL A 218 -7.90 -2.85 0.85
CA VAL A 218 -7.99 -1.49 1.40
C VAL A 218 -8.71 -1.45 2.76
N SER A 219 -9.53 -2.45 3.06
CA SER A 219 -10.30 -2.53 4.31
C SER A 219 -9.49 -2.93 5.55
N TYR A 220 -8.25 -3.40 5.36
CA TYR A 220 -7.34 -3.70 6.46
C TYR A 220 -6.63 -2.43 6.96
N ASP A 221 -6.49 -2.31 8.28
CA ASP A 221 -5.80 -1.16 8.87
C ASP A 221 -4.33 -1.10 8.41
N GLY A 222 -3.88 0.11 8.05
CA GLY A 222 -2.55 0.34 7.49
C GLY A 222 -2.34 -0.06 6.01
N VAL A 223 -3.33 -0.62 5.30
CA VAL A 223 -3.20 -1.03 3.89
C VAL A 223 -3.80 -0.02 2.92
N GLY A 224 -3.05 0.99 2.49
CA GLY A 224 -3.55 2.04 1.56
C GLY A 224 -3.82 1.58 0.11
N PRO A 225 -4.48 2.41 -0.73
CA PRO A 225 -4.75 2.10 -2.15
C PRO A 225 -3.49 1.73 -2.94
N LYS A 226 -2.36 2.40 -2.70
CA LYS A 226 -1.08 2.05 -3.33
C LYS A 226 -0.64 0.62 -2.99
N THR A 227 -0.72 0.25 -1.71
CA THR A 227 -0.32 -1.08 -1.24
C THR A 227 -1.23 -2.14 -1.86
N ALA A 228 -2.54 -1.91 -1.87
CA ALA A 228 -3.49 -2.80 -2.51
C ALA A 228 -3.24 -2.94 -4.03
N SER A 229 -3.06 -1.82 -4.75
CA SER A 229 -2.69 -1.84 -6.18
C SER A 229 -1.40 -2.61 -6.44
N CYS A 230 -0.39 -2.51 -5.57
CA CYS A 230 0.82 -3.33 -5.72
C CYS A 230 0.51 -4.82 -5.61
N VAL A 231 -0.34 -5.24 -4.67
CA VAL A 231 -0.75 -6.66 -4.56
C VAL A 231 -1.53 -7.09 -5.80
N LEU A 232 -2.51 -6.30 -6.27
CA LEU A 232 -3.26 -6.59 -7.49
C LEU A 232 -2.31 -6.76 -8.69
N LEU A 233 -1.42 -5.80 -8.91
CA LEU A 233 -0.53 -5.77 -10.06
C LEU A 233 0.51 -6.89 -10.05
N PHE A 234 1.19 -7.08 -8.92
CA PHE A 234 2.37 -7.94 -8.84
C PHE A 234 2.07 -9.36 -8.34
N CYS A 235 1.02 -9.54 -7.54
CA CYS A 235 0.65 -10.85 -6.99
C CYS A 235 -0.46 -11.50 -7.79
N LEU A 236 -1.53 -10.73 -8.04
CA LEU A 236 -2.75 -11.25 -8.66
C LEU A 236 -2.71 -11.16 -10.20
N GLY A 237 -1.72 -10.47 -10.77
CA GLY A 237 -1.60 -10.26 -12.21
C GLY A 237 -2.73 -9.40 -12.80
N ARG A 238 -3.38 -8.59 -11.96
CA ARG A 238 -4.52 -7.74 -12.32
C ARG A 238 -4.05 -6.36 -12.76
N SER A 239 -4.86 -5.69 -13.59
CA SER A 239 -4.48 -4.43 -14.22
C SER A 239 -4.80 -3.24 -13.31
N SER A 240 -4.01 -3.06 -12.25
CA SER A 240 -4.04 -1.85 -11.41
C SER A 240 -2.70 -1.09 -11.51
N PHE A 241 -2.72 0.24 -11.42
CA PHE A 241 -1.55 1.10 -11.58
C PHE A 241 -1.15 1.76 -10.25
N PRO A 242 -0.23 1.17 -9.47
CA PRO A 242 0.21 1.76 -8.20
C PRO A 242 1.04 3.01 -8.46
N VAL A 243 0.77 4.07 -7.70
CA VAL A 243 1.55 5.32 -7.77
C VAL A 243 2.39 5.46 -6.51
N ASP A 244 3.68 5.13 -6.63
CA ASP A 244 4.67 5.42 -5.59
C ASP A 244 5.27 6.82 -5.75
N THR A 245 6.26 7.17 -4.93
CA THR A 245 6.92 8.49 -5.00
C THR A 245 7.63 8.74 -6.33
N HIS A 246 8.20 7.69 -6.95
CA HIS A 246 8.87 7.82 -8.25
C HIS A 246 7.86 7.98 -9.38
N VAL A 247 6.82 7.16 -9.41
CA VAL A 247 5.74 7.23 -10.38
C VAL A 247 5.06 8.59 -10.27
N PHE A 248 4.70 9.04 -9.07
CA PHE A 248 4.05 10.33 -8.86
C PHE A 248 4.88 11.49 -9.42
N ARG A 249 6.17 11.56 -9.06
CA ARG A 249 7.07 12.61 -9.54
C ARG A 249 7.24 12.59 -11.06
N LEU A 250 7.37 11.39 -11.65
CA LEU A 250 7.49 11.28 -13.10
C LEU A 250 6.17 11.62 -13.81
N SER A 251 5.02 11.25 -13.26
CA SER A 251 3.72 11.66 -13.78
C SER A 251 3.54 13.18 -13.73
N ARG A 252 4.05 13.85 -12.68
CA ARG A 252 4.10 15.31 -12.61
C ARG A 252 4.99 15.92 -13.69
N LEU A 253 6.21 15.41 -13.83
CA LEU A 253 7.13 15.82 -14.90
C LEU A 253 6.49 15.68 -16.29
N LEU A 254 5.77 14.59 -16.54
CA LEU A 254 5.14 14.31 -17.83
C LEU A 254 3.87 15.13 -18.09
N GLY A 255 3.34 15.83 -17.07
CA GLY A 255 2.05 16.51 -17.14
C GLY A 255 0.88 15.54 -17.24
N TRP A 256 1.00 14.36 -16.61
CA TRP A 256 -0.01 13.30 -16.60
C TRP A 256 -1.01 13.42 -15.47
N VAL A 257 -0.83 14.38 -14.56
CA VAL A 257 -1.77 14.71 -13.50
C VAL A 257 -1.77 16.24 -13.31
N PRO A 258 -2.87 16.85 -12.86
CA PRO A 258 -2.93 18.29 -12.65
C PRO A 258 -2.07 18.74 -11.45
N PRO A 259 -1.68 20.03 -11.39
CA PRO A 259 -0.84 20.59 -10.32
C PRO A 259 -1.37 20.38 -8.89
N LYS A 260 -2.69 20.23 -8.73
CA LYS A 260 -3.34 20.04 -7.42
C LYS A 260 -3.51 18.57 -7.02
N ALA A 261 -3.10 17.61 -7.85
CA ALA A 261 -3.32 16.19 -7.58
C ALA A 261 -2.45 15.68 -6.43
N ASP A 262 -3.04 15.16 -5.38
CA ASP A 262 -2.29 14.37 -4.40
C ASP A 262 -2.00 12.95 -4.93
N ARG A 263 -1.27 12.12 -4.16
CA ARG A 263 -0.95 10.75 -4.58
C ARG A 263 -2.16 9.85 -4.76
N VAL A 264 -3.21 10.04 -3.96
CA VAL A 264 -4.39 9.17 -3.98
C VAL A 264 -5.22 9.46 -5.23
N THR A 265 -5.48 10.74 -5.49
CA THR A 265 -6.18 11.22 -6.68
C THR A 265 -5.36 10.99 -7.95
N ALA A 266 -4.03 11.14 -7.90
CA ALA A 266 -3.15 10.77 -9.00
C ALA A 266 -3.23 9.27 -9.32
N GLN A 267 -3.24 8.39 -8.31
CA GLN A 267 -3.42 6.95 -8.54
C GLN A 267 -4.75 6.64 -9.20
N ALA A 268 -5.85 7.14 -8.64
CA ALA A 268 -7.18 6.90 -9.18
C ALA A 268 -7.32 7.42 -10.62
N HIS A 269 -6.73 8.58 -10.91
CA HIS A 269 -6.70 9.14 -12.26
C HIS A 269 -5.87 8.28 -13.23
N LEU A 270 -4.63 7.95 -12.88
CA LEU A 270 -3.72 7.22 -13.77
C LEU A 270 -4.16 5.77 -13.99
N ASP A 271 -4.80 5.15 -13.00
CA ASP A 271 -5.35 3.79 -13.12
C ASP A 271 -6.49 3.71 -14.15
N LEU A 272 -7.23 4.81 -14.37
CA LEU A 272 -8.26 4.88 -15.40
C LEU A 272 -7.71 5.27 -16.77
N MET A 273 -6.71 6.15 -16.81
CA MET A 273 -6.20 6.71 -18.08
C MET A 273 -5.18 5.81 -18.79
N ILE A 274 -4.41 5.01 -18.05
CA ILE A 274 -3.36 4.17 -18.62
C ILE A 274 -3.97 2.84 -19.12
N PRO A 275 -3.74 2.46 -20.39
CA PRO A 275 -4.17 1.17 -20.92
C PRO A 275 -3.69 -0.02 -20.09
N ASN A 276 -4.58 -0.99 -19.86
CA ASN A 276 -4.35 -2.13 -18.96
C ASN A 276 -3.08 -2.92 -19.29
N ASP A 277 -2.80 -3.14 -20.58
CA ASP A 277 -1.62 -3.84 -21.08
C ASP A 277 -0.30 -3.11 -20.79
N LEU A 278 -0.35 -1.80 -20.59
CA LEU A 278 0.82 -0.97 -20.29
C LEU A 278 1.07 -0.80 -18.79
N LYS A 279 0.06 -0.99 -17.92
CA LYS A 279 0.14 -0.65 -16.49
C LYS A 279 1.34 -1.30 -15.79
N PHE A 280 1.55 -2.60 -16.00
CA PHE A 280 2.68 -3.32 -15.40
C PHE A 280 4.02 -2.74 -15.87
N GLY A 281 4.23 -2.70 -17.19
CA GLY A 281 5.49 -2.28 -17.79
C GLY A 281 5.82 -0.85 -17.41
N LEU A 282 4.85 0.06 -17.54
CA LEU A 282 5.02 1.46 -17.17
C LEU A 282 5.38 1.62 -15.68
N HIS A 283 4.69 0.93 -14.78
CA HIS A 283 5.00 1.03 -13.36
C HIS A 283 6.45 0.63 -13.07
N VAL A 284 6.89 -0.53 -13.56
CA VAL A 284 8.27 -1.04 -13.36
C VAL A 284 9.30 -0.08 -13.97
N LEU A 285 9.05 0.37 -15.21
CA LEU A 285 9.95 1.26 -15.94
C LEU A 285 10.05 2.64 -15.29
N MET A 286 8.94 3.21 -14.82
CA MET A 286 8.93 4.52 -14.15
C MET A 286 9.65 4.46 -12.80
N VAL A 287 9.39 3.43 -11.99
CA VAL A 287 10.10 3.22 -10.72
C VAL A 287 11.60 3.06 -10.96
N GLY A 288 11.99 2.22 -11.91
CA GLY A 288 13.39 1.98 -12.24
C GLY A 288 14.10 3.21 -12.80
N HIS A 289 13.44 3.93 -13.71
CA HIS A 289 13.95 5.20 -14.24
C HIS A 289 14.12 6.22 -13.11
N GLY A 290 13.12 6.41 -12.26
CA GLY A 290 13.15 7.35 -11.15
C GLY A 290 14.19 7.06 -10.07
N ARG A 291 14.73 5.84 -10.03
CA ARG A 291 15.83 5.44 -9.13
C ARG A 291 17.21 5.64 -9.75
N ARG A 292 17.33 5.47 -11.07
CA ARG A 292 18.63 5.39 -11.78
C ARG A 292 18.99 6.65 -12.55
N CYS A 293 18.01 7.37 -13.09
CA CYS A 293 18.25 8.53 -13.93
C CYS A 293 18.85 9.68 -13.14
N LYS A 294 19.97 10.24 -13.63
CA LYS A 294 20.66 11.36 -12.96
C LYS A 294 19.77 12.61 -12.83
N GLY A 295 18.98 12.94 -13.84
CA GLY A 295 18.09 14.12 -13.82
C GLY A 295 16.75 13.93 -13.12
N CYS A 296 16.37 12.70 -12.76
CA CYS A 296 15.09 12.37 -12.14
C CYS A 296 15.23 11.62 -10.82
N LYS A 297 16.43 11.30 -10.35
CA LYS A 297 16.65 10.64 -9.05
C LYS A 297 16.34 11.61 -7.91
N GLY A 298 15.78 11.09 -6.81
CA GLY A 298 15.59 11.89 -5.58
C GLY A 298 16.92 12.47 -5.15
N ASN A 299 16.93 13.78 -4.88
CA ASN A 299 18.05 14.64 -4.54
C ASN A 299 18.88 15.15 -5.72
N SER A 300 18.44 14.93 -6.97
CA SER A 300 19.09 15.56 -8.13
C SER A 300 18.75 17.05 -8.28
N GLY A 301 17.73 17.53 -7.56
CA GLY A 301 17.19 18.88 -7.73
C GLY A 301 16.71 19.14 -9.17
N GLY A 302 16.35 18.08 -9.90
CA GLY A 302 16.00 18.18 -11.31
C GLY A 302 17.18 18.52 -12.24
N LYS A 303 18.43 18.48 -11.76
CA LYS A 303 19.61 18.80 -12.57
C LYS A 303 20.18 17.54 -13.22
N GLY A 304 20.45 17.61 -14.51
CA GLY A 304 21.13 16.54 -15.27
C GLY A 304 20.27 15.88 -16.35
N GLU A 305 20.97 15.11 -17.19
CA GLU A 305 20.40 14.48 -18.38
C GLU A 305 19.29 13.47 -18.04
N CYS A 306 18.20 13.54 -18.81
CA CYS A 306 17.08 12.62 -18.72
C CYS A 306 16.39 12.47 -20.08
N VAL A 307 16.16 11.22 -20.49
CA VAL A 307 15.46 10.91 -21.76
C VAL A 307 14.03 11.45 -21.78
N LEU A 308 13.33 11.49 -20.64
CA LEU A 308 11.97 12.02 -20.55
C LEU A 308 11.95 13.53 -20.74
N LYS A 309 12.91 14.26 -20.16
CA LYS A 309 13.02 15.72 -20.36
C LYS A 309 13.33 16.06 -21.81
N ARG A 310 14.24 15.31 -22.44
CA ARG A 310 14.54 15.47 -23.87
C ARG A 310 13.29 15.23 -24.73
N TRP A 311 12.58 14.14 -24.47
CA TRP A 311 11.34 13.82 -25.17
C TRP A 311 10.28 14.92 -24.99
N LEU A 312 10.13 15.47 -23.79
CA LEU A 312 9.21 16.59 -23.53
C LEU A 312 9.62 17.87 -24.28
N LYS A 313 10.92 18.16 -24.38
CA LYS A 313 11.43 19.30 -25.15
C LYS A 313 11.10 19.16 -26.65
N GLU A 314 11.30 17.97 -27.20
CA GLU A 314 11.02 17.66 -28.61
C GLU A 314 9.52 17.68 -28.93
N LYS A 315 8.68 17.15 -28.03
CA LYS A 315 7.23 17.05 -28.25
C LYS A 315 6.41 18.27 -27.86
N LYS A 316 6.81 18.98 -26.80
CA LYS A 316 6.01 20.06 -26.18
C LYS A 316 6.72 21.43 -26.20
N GLY A 317 7.94 21.53 -26.74
CA GLY A 317 8.70 22.78 -26.75
C GLY A 317 9.07 23.31 -25.37
N ALA A 318 9.01 22.46 -24.34
CA ALA A 318 9.20 22.85 -22.94
C ALA A 318 10.65 23.28 -22.66
N LYS A 319 10.83 24.31 -21.82
CA LYS A 319 12.17 24.79 -21.40
C LYS A 319 12.76 23.90 -20.31
N GLU A 320 14.08 23.73 -20.33
CA GLU A 320 14.78 22.84 -19.39
C GLU A 320 14.66 23.30 -17.93
N GLU A 321 14.64 24.62 -17.70
CA GLU A 321 14.45 25.23 -16.37
C GLU A 321 13.05 24.93 -15.80
N GLU A 322 12.00 25.01 -16.63
CA GLU A 322 10.62 24.68 -16.24
C GLU A 322 10.49 23.20 -15.87
N LEU A 323 11.05 22.31 -16.69
CA LEU A 323 11.06 20.87 -16.40
C LEU A 323 11.86 20.52 -15.14
N GLY A 324 12.97 21.24 -14.89
CA GLY A 324 13.75 21.11 -13.66
C GLY A 324 12.95 21.52 -12.42
N ALA A 325 12.25 22.66 -12.49
CA ALA A 325 11.40 23.17 -11.42
C ALA A 325 10.25 22.21 -11.08
N VAL A 326 9.56 21.65 -12.09
CA VAL A 326 8.49 20.66 -11.87
C VAL A 326 8.99 19.42 -11.14
N VAL A 327 10.20 18.93 -11.47
CA VAL A 327 10.79 17.77 -10.77
C VAL A 327 11.10 18.10 -9.32
N ALA A 328 11.65 19.29 -9.06
CA ALA A 328 11.98 19.74 -7.70
C ALA A 328 10.72 19.92 -6.84
N GLU A 329 9.69 20.58 -7.37
CA GLU A 329 8.41 20.77 -6.67
C GLU A 329 7.73 19.41 -6.38
N ALA A 330 7.72 18.51 -7.36
CA ALA A 330 7.14 17.18 -7.18
C ALA A 330 7.95 16.31 -6.19
N GLU A 331 9.25 16.58 -6.02
CA GLU A 331 10.08 15.93 -5.00
C GLU A 331 9.74 16.41 -3.59
N GLU A 332 9.55 17.72 -3.40
CA GLU A 332 9.11 18.31 -2.13
C GLU A 332 7.72 17.79 -1.72
N GLN A 333 6.76 17.81 -2.64
CA GLN A 333 5.42 17.26 -2.40
C GLN A 333 5.45 15.74 -2.17
N ALA A 334 6.39 15.02 -2.81
CA ALA A 334 6.56 13.60 -2.57
C ALA A 334 7.10 13.30 -1.17
N ALA A 335 7.97 14.16 -0.63
CA ALA A 335 8.49 14.06 0.72
C ALA A 335 7.40 14.35 1.78
N ASP A 336 6.61 15.41 1.59
CA ASP A 336 5.61 15.88 2.56
C ASP A 336 4.43 14.91 2.75
N ALA A 337 3.90 14.34 1.67
CA ALA A 337 2.79 13.39 1.77
C ALA A 337 3.20 12.03 2.40
N GLY A 338 4.49 11.83 2.73
CA GLY A 338 5.03 10.61 3.35
C GLY A 338 4.46 10.30 4.74
N ASP A 339 3.70 11.25 5.30
CA ASP A 339 3.14 11.20 6.66
C ASP A 339 1.61 11.00 6.72
N ALA A 340 0.90 10.95 5.58
CA ALA A 340 -0.57 10.79 5.55
C ALA A 340 -1.06 9.35 5.84
N GLY A 341 -0.31 8.59 6.64
CA GLY A 341 -0.65 7.27 7.14
C GLY A 341 -0.26 7.10 8.59
N GLY A 342 -0.58 8.05 9.47
CA GLY A 342 -0.52 7.83 10.92
C GLY A 342 -0.16 9.07 11.74
N THR A 343 -1.20 9.61 12.39
CA THR A 343 -1.21 10.50 13.57
C THR A 343 -0.80 11.97 13.41
N PHE A 344 -1.82 12.82 13.29
CA PHE A 344 -1.86 14.16 13.87
C PHE A 344 -1.71 14.03 15.40
N LEU A 345 -0.60 14.48 15.96
CA LEU A 345 -0.51 14.89 17.36
C LEU A 345 -0.01 16.33 17.37
N ALA A 346 -0.92 17.25 17.70
CA ALA A 346 -0.58 18.64 17.91
C ALA A 346 0.42 18.78 19.07
N PRO A 347 1.36 19.74 19.02
CA PRO A 347 2.28 19.99 20.12
C PRO A 347 1.50 20.57 21.31
N LEU A 348 1.44 19.79 22.41
CA LEU A 348 1.08 20.29 23.73
C LEU A 348 2.12 21.33 24.14
N LYS A 349 1.69 22.60 24.21
CA LYS A 349 2.43 23.68 24.87
C LYS A 349 2.59 23.34 26.35
N LEU A 350 3.80 23.01 26.77
CA LEU A 350 4.19 23.13 28.17
C LEU A 350 4.41 24.62 28.46
N LYS A 351 3.46 25.22 29.17
CA LYS A 351 3.69 26.42 29.96
C LYS A 351 4.61 26.02 31.11
N SER A 352 5.78 26.65 31.20
CA SER A 352 6.53 26.72 32.46
C SER A 352 6.20 28.06 33.09
N GLU A 353 5.38 28.03 34.14
CA GLU A 353 5.23 29.09 35.13
C GLU A 353 6.31 28.90 36.20
N ASP A 354 6.99 30.02 36.52
CA ASP A 354 7.72 30.40 37.72
C ASP A 354 8.52 29.37 38.55
N THR A 355 9.84 29.57 38.56
CA THR A 355 10.59 29.92 39.80
C THR A 355 11.89 30.62 39.47
#